data_AF-D2PSC7-F1
#
_entry.id   AF-D2PSC7-F1
#
_cell.length_a   1.000
_cell.length_b   1.000
_cell.length_c   1.000
_cell.angle_alpha   90.00
_cell.angle_beta   90.00
_cell.angle_gamma   90.00
#
_symmetry.space_group_name_H-M   'P 1'
#
loop_
_entity.id
_entity.type
_entity.pdbx_description
1 polymer ?
#
loop_
_entity_poly.entity_id
_entity_poly.type
_entity_poly.pdbx_seq_one_letter_code
_entity_poly.pdbx_strand_id
1 'polypeptide(L)'
;MITKSTKRPIHRSSAAYGVALVPSLTGYGDKAHPLGPEVGLDTHVGIVGSIVEQDLTDVVLVGHSYAGMVISSAANQVLIDLATKSDSGWRVPPLPEMPRPFGLFGVTDPADVAWLRSMLSDHPVRCLQQPVRLDNPDVHKIPRTQIHCTVGPDGFERRPVPAVQPNGSPAQVWELATGHDCMITMPAELAELLLKLG
;
A
#
# COMPACT_ATOMS: atom_id res chain seq x y z
N MET A 1 -1.66 2.11 0.79
CA MET A 1 -2.76 1.31 1.31
C MET A 1 -4.00 1.76 0.60
N ILE A 2 -4.19 1.22 -0.61
CA ILE A 2 -5.55 0.95 -1.04
C ILE A 2 -5.82 -0.44 -0.46
N THR A 3 -6.56 -0.51 0.64
CA THR A 3 -7.08 -1.78 1.17
C THR A 3 -8.19 -2.24 0.25
N LYS A 4 -7.80 -2.79 -0.90
CA LYS A 4 -8.68 -3.57 -1.75
C LYS A 4 -8.87 -4.88 -1.00
N SER A 5 -10.03 -5.08 -0.38
CA SER A 5 -10.42 -6.39 0.11
C SER A 5 -10.49 -7.33 -1.10
N THR A 6 -9.43 -8.09 -1.34
CA THR A 6 -9.34 -8.99 -2.48
C THR A 6 -10.19 -10.24 -2.19
N LYS A 7 -11.45 -10.23 -2.64
CA LYS A 7 -12.20 -11.46 -2.91
C LYS A 7 -11.92 -12.05 -4.31
N ARG A 8 -11.05 -11.43 -5.11
CA ARG A 8 -10.30 -12.17 -6.14
C ARG A 8 -9.03 -12.69 -5.47
N PRO A 9 -8.87 -14.01 -5.30
CA PRO A 9 -7.55 -14.58 -5.11
C PRO A 9 -6.64 -14.06 -6.22
N ILE A 10 -5.34 -14.21 -6.02
CA ILE A 10 -4.37 -14.30 -7.12
C ILE A 10 -4.82 -15.53 -7.95
N HIS A 11 -5.88 -15.38 -8.75
CA HIS A 11 -6.62 -16.49 -9.34
C HIS A 11 -6.21 -16.62 -10.80
N ARG A 12 -4.93 -16.94 -10.97
CA ARG A 12 -4.45 -17.96 -11.91
C ARG A 12 -3.24 -18.64 -11.26
N SER A 13 -3.42 -19.91 -10.89
CA SER A 13 -2.44 -20.85 -10.30
C SER A 13 -2.20 -20.77 -8.78
N SER A 14 -3.01 -21.52 -8.00
CA SER A 14 -2.91 -21.64 -6.54
C SER A 14 -2.07 -22.84 -6.07
N ALA A 15 -0.95 -23.16 -6.73
CA ALA A 15 -0.14 -24.32 -6.33
C ALA A 15 1.37 -24.06 -6.18
N ALA A 16 1.87 -22.86 -6.52
CA ALA A 16 3.32 -22.59 -6.53
C ALA A 16 3.76 -21.42 -5.62
N TYR A 17 2.83 -20.77 -4.92
CA TYR A 17 3.06 -19.52 -4.21
C TYR A 17 2.67 -19.75 -2.74
N GLY A 18 3.52 -19.38 -1.78
CA GLY A 18 3.28 -19.56 -0.34
C GLY A 18 1.94 -18.96 0.16
N VAL A 19 1.64 -19.16 1.45
CA VAL A 19 0.39 -18.66 2.04
C VAL A 19 0.47 -17.13 2.17
N ALA A 20 -0.39 -16.41 1.42
CA ALA A 20 -0.54 -14.97 1.52
C ALA A 20 -1.78 -14.62 2.37
N LEU A 21 -1.59 -13.85 3.43
CA LEU A 21 -2.66 -13.28 4.24
C LEU A 21 -2.84 -11.81 3.88
N VAL A 22 -4.08 -11.40 3.59
CA VAL A 22 -4.41 -10.03 3.16
C VAL A 22 -5.53 -9.47 4.05
N PRO A 23 -5.23 -9.09 5.30
CA PRO A 23 -6.26 -8.63 6.23
C PRO A 23 -6.76 -7.24 5.82
N SER A 24 -8.07 -7.02 5.89
CA SER A 24 -8.59 -5.66 5.82
C SER A 24 -8.29 -4.88 7.09
N LEU A 25 -7.96 -3.60 6.90
CA LEU A 25 -7.79 -2.63 7.96
C LEU A 25 -9.13 -1.98 8.32
N THR A 26 -9.22 -1.52 9.56
CA THR A 26 -10.39 -0.78 10.06
C THR A 26 -10.70 0.40 9.15
N GLY A 27 -11.95 0.48 8.70
CA GLY A 27 -12.44 1.48 7.77
C GLY A 27 -12.45 1.05 6.31
N TYR A 28 -12.04 -0.20 6.00
CA TYR A 28 -11.92 -0.69 4.63
C TYR A 28 -12.41 -2.12 4.45
N GLY A 29 -12.81 -2.46 3.23
CA GLY A 29 -13.14 -3.84 2.88
C GLY A 29 -14.29 -4.41 3.72
N ASP A 30 -14.09 -5.63 4.23
CA ASP A 30 -15.00 -6.29 5.19
C ASP A 30 -15.06 -5.59 6.56
N LYS A 31 -14.14 -4.66 6.85
CA LYS A 31 -14.15 -3.79 8.04
C LYS A 31 -14.49 -2.34 7.70
N ALA A 32 -15.31 -2.10 6.68
CA ALA A 32 -15.70 -0.74 6.26
C ALA A 32 -16.62 0.00 7.26
N HIS A 33 -17.42 -0.73 8.05
CA HIS A 33 -18.40 -0.13 8.97
C HIS A 33 -17.79 0.74 10.10
N PRO A 34 -16.64 0.39 10.72
CA PRO A 34 -15.99 1.26 11.70
C PRO A 34 -15.17 2.42 11.07
N LEU A 35 -15.54 2.95 9.89
CA LEU A 35 -14.87 4.12 9.33
C LEU A 35 -15.35 5.41 10.00
N GLY A 36 -14.43 6.15 10.62
CA GLY A 36 -14.69 7.44 11.26
C GLY A 36 -13.46 8.35 11.30
N PRO A 37 -13.62 9.62 11.71
CA PRO A 37 -12.54 10.62 11.77
C PRO A 37 -11.42 10.26 12.76
N GLU A 38 -11.71 9.39 13.73
CA GLU A 38 -10.76 8.86 14.71
C GLU A 38 -9.85 7.76 14.15
N VAL A 39 -10.21 7.14 13.01
CA VAL A 39 -9.40 6.10 12.37
C VAL A 39 -8.09 6.72 11.89
N GLY A 40 -6.97 6.27 12.46
CA GLY A 40 -5.63 6.75 12.16
C GLY A 40 -4.60 5.63 12.15
N LEU A 41 -3.31 6.01 12.10
CA LEU A 41 -2.20 5.06 12.08
C LEU A 41 -2.25 4.06 13.24
N ASP A 42 -2.50 4.54 14.46
CA ASP A 42 -2.55 3.69 15.66
C ASP A 42 -3.66 2.62 15.55
N THR A 43 -4.78 2.96 14.90
CA THR A 43 -5.87 2.01 14.65
C THR A 43 -5.41 0.86 13.75
N HIS A 44 -4.49 1.13 12.82
CA HIS A 44 -4.00 0.14 11.85
C HIS A 44 -2.83 -0.69 12.36
N VAL A 45 -2.08 -0.22 13.37
CA VAL A 45 -1.04 -1.03 14.06
C VAL A 45 -1.63 -2.31 14.66
N GLY A 46 -2.91 -2.29 15.04
CA GLY A 46 -3.63 -3.47 15.52
C GLY A 46 -3.68 -4.67 14.56
N ILE A 47 -3.35 -4.50 13.26
CA ILE A 47 -3.21 -5.62 12.32
C ILE A 47 -2.09 -6.58 12.73
N VAL A 48 -1.08 -6.13 13.47
CA VAL A 48 -0.04 -7.00 14.06
C VAL A 48 -0.66 -8.04 14.99
N GLY A 49 -1.82 -7.74 15.60
CA GLY A 49 -2.60 -8.71 16.36
C GLY A 49 -2.93 -9.96 15.56
N SER A 50 -3.18 -9.84 14.25
CA SER A 50 -3.45 -11.01 13.39
C SER A 50 -2.25 -11.95 13.19
N ILE A 51 -1.02 -11.43 13.30
CA ILE A 51 0.22 -12.21 13.26
C ILE A 51 0.35 -13.03 14.55
N VAL A 52 0.07 -12.40 15.68
CA VAL A 52 0.11 -13.02 17.01
C VAL A 52 -1.01 -14.05 17.18
N GLU A 53 -2.24 -13.73 16.78
CA GLU A 53 -3.41 -14.61 16.86
C GLU A 53 -3.23 -15.90 16.04
N GLN A 54 -2.52 -15.81 14.92
CA GLN A 54 -2.26 -16.94 14.02
C GLN A 54 -0.93 -17.65 14.30
N ASP A 55 -0.22 -17.27 15.37
CA ASP A 55 1.09 -17.82 15.77
C ASP A 55 2.10 -17.88 14.60
N LEU A 56 2.12 -16.82 13.78
CA LEU A 56 2.95 -16.77 12.59
C LEU A 56 4.37 -16.37 12.95
N THR A 57 5.31 -17.26 12.66
CA THR A 57 6.76 -17.01 12.71
C THR A 57 7.33 -16.97 11.30
N ASP A 58 8.39 -16.19 11.08
CA ASP A 58 9.07 -16.07 9.77
C ASP A 58 8.16 -15.52 8.65
N VAL A 59 7.65 -14.30 8.87
CA VAL A 59 6.72 -13.63 7.95
C VAL A 59 7.38 -12.50 7.18
N VAL A 60 7.03 -12.38 5.89
CA VAL A 60 7.35 -11.21 5.07
C VAL A 60 6.21 -10.20 5.16
N LEU A 61 6.48 -9.02 5.72
CA LEU A 61 5.51 -7.92 5.77
C LEU A 61 5.60 -7.09 4.49
N VAL A 62 4.52 -7.06 3.72
CA VAL A 62 4.44 -6.32 2.45
C VAL A 62 3.56 -5.08 2.62
N GLY A 63 4.17 -3.90 2.55
CA GLY A 63 3.46 -2.61 2.54
C GLY A 63 3.38 -2.02 1.13
N HIS A 64 2.17 -1.77 0.62
CA HIS A 64 1.95 -1.10 -0.67
C HIS A 64 1.51 0.37 -0.48
N SER A 65 2.08 1.26 -1.30
CA SER A 65 1.71 2.69 -1.31
C SER A 65 1.86 3.28 0.10
N TYR A 66 0.86 3.99 0.63
CA TYR A 66 0.85 4.48 2.03
C TYR A 66 1.28 3.45 3.09
N ALA A 67 0.99 2.14 2.92
CA ALA A 67 1.36 1.14 3.92
C ALA A 67 2.87 0.83 3.91
N GLY A 68 3.56 1.06 2.78
CA GLY A 68 5.02 0.97 2.69
C GLY A 68 5.71 2.32 2.93
N MET A 69 4.95 3.42 2.96
CA MET A 69 5.48 4.78 2.99
C MET A 69 5.13 5.47 4.29
N VAL A 70 6.14 5.66 5.13
CA VAL A 70 6.01 6.55 6.27
C VAL A 70 6.06 8.02 5.84
N ILE A 71 6.71 8.44 4.75
CA ILE A 71 6.78 9.90 4.41
C ILE A 71 7.02 10.15 2.91
N SER A 72 6.00 10.68 2.23
CA SER A 72 6.18 11.70 1.18
C SER A 72 5.34 12.91 1.56
N SER A 73 5.95 13.88 2.26
CA SER A 73 5.23 15.04 2.83
C SER A 73 4.48 15.85 1.77
N ALA A 74 5.00 15.92 0.54
CA ALA A 74 4.33 16.64 -0.55
C ALA A 74 3.07 15.92 -1.05
N ALA A 75 3.13 14.59 -1.24
CA ALA A 75 1.95 13.80 -1.61
C ALA A 75 0.91 13.80 -0.47
N ASN A 76 1.36 13.72 0.79
CA ASN A 76 0.48 13.83 1.95
C ASN A 76 -0.20 15.20 1.98
N GLN A 77 0.51 16.29 1.71
CA GLN A 77 -0.08 17.63 1.72
C GLN A 77 -1.17 17.78 0.67
N VAL A 78 -0.97 17.29 -0.56
CA VAL A 78 -2.00 17.29 -1.60
C VAL A 78 -3.25 16.51 -1.16
N LEU A 79 -3.06 15.34 -0.55
CA LEU A 79 -4.17 14.53 -0.04
C LEU A 79 -4.87 15.19 1.17
N ILE A 80 -4.14 15.85 2.07
CA ILE A 80 -4.68 16.62 3.18
C ILE A 80 -5.50 17.82 2.68
N ASP A 81 -5.03 18.50 1.65
CA ASP A 81 -5.74 19.61 1.01
C ASP A 81 -7.03 19.11 0.35
N LEU A 82 -7.02 17.93 -0.27
CA LEU A 82 -8.23 17.29 -0.80
C LEU A 82 -9.24 16.96 0.31
N ALA A 83 -8.79 16.49 1.47
CA ALA A 83 -9.69 16.27 2.61
C ALA A 83 -10.35 17.56 3.08
N THR A 84 -9.57 18.64 3.17
CA THR A 84 -10.06 19.97 3.55
C THR A 84 -11.12 20.50 2.60
N LYS A 85 -11.02 20.14 1.31
CA LYS A 85 -11.98 20.51 0.26
C LYS A 85 -13.17 19.56 0.15
N SER A 86 -13.17 18.44 0.88
CA SER A 86 -14.30 17.50 0.90
C SER A 86 -15.44 18.04 1.77
N ASP A 87 -16.67 17.58 1.50
CA ASP A 87 -17.86 17.94 2.29
C ASP A 87 -17.73 17.61 3.79
N SER A 88 -16.87 16.65 4.12
CA SER A 88 -16.68 16.17 5.49
C SER A 88 -15.51 16.83 6.23
N GLY A 89 -14.54 17.40 5.51
CA GLY A 89 -13.29 17.94 6.08
C GLY A 89 -12.29 16.89 6.59
N TRP A 90 -12.65 15.60 6.67
CA TRP A 90 -11.77 14.53 7.20
C TRP A 90 -11.58 13.35 6.23
N ARG A 91 -12.29 13.33 5.10
CA ARG A 91 -12.21 12.27 4.09
C ARG A 91 -11.44 12.73 2.87
N VAL A 92 -10.41 11.98 2.51
CA VAL A 92 -9.78 12.08 1.19
C VAL A 92 -10.59 11.20 0.23
N PRO A 93 -11.30 11.76 -0.76
CA PRO A 93 -12.02 10.94 -1.74
C PRO A 93 -11.04 10.17 -2.64
N PRO A 94 -11.47 9.07 -3.28
CA PRO A 94 -10.66 8.38 -4.29
C PRO A 94 -10.14 9.34 -5.35
N LEU A 95 -8.86 9.21 -5.71
CA LEU A 95 -8.27 10.04 -6.75
C LEU A 95 -8.96 9.78 -8.10
N PRO A 96 -9.15 10.84 -8.92
CA PRO A 96 -9.72 10.67 -10.24
C PRO A 96 -8.78 9.85 -11.15
N GLU A 97 -9.38 9.18 -12.13
CA GLU A 97 -8.62 8.51 -13.19
C GLU A 97 -7.86 9.54 -14.03
N MET A 98 -6.59 9.26 -14.32
CA MET A 98 -5.76 10.07 -15.20
C MET A 98 -5.91 9.64 -16.67
N PRO A 99 -5.62 10.53 -17.64
CA PRO A 99 -5.56 10.14 -19.04
C PRO A 99 -4.60 8.97 -19.27
N ARG A 100 -4.83 8.21 -20.36
CA ARG A 100 -3.89 7.17 -20.79
C ARG A 100 -2.50 7.78 -21.04
N PRO A 101 -1.42 7.05 -20.74
CA PRO A 101 -1.38 5.65 -20.29
C PRO A 101 -1.50 5.46 -18.76
N PHE A 102 -1.73 6.52 -17.98
CA PHE A 102 -1.64 6.45 -16.52
C PHE A 102 -2.88 5.88 -15.84
N GLY A 103 -4.07 6.11 -16.39
CA GLY A 103 -5.31 5.50 -15.91
C GLY A 103 -5.56 5.73 -14.41
N LEU A 104 -6.20 4.75 -13.77
CA LEU A 104 -6.48 4.79 -12.34
C LEU A 104 -5.37 4.04 -11.61
N PHE A 105 -4.42 4.76 -11.03
CA PHE A 105 -3.23 4.18 -10.37
C PHE A 105 -2.40 3.25 -11.27
N GLY A 106 -2.29 3.55 -12.56
CA GLY A 106 -1.61 2.69 -13.54
C GLY A 106 -2.49 1.63 -14.19
N VAL A 107 -3.72 1.43 -13.71
CA VAL A 107 -4.67 0.47 -14.28
C VAL A 107 -5.42 1.13 -15.43
N THR A 108 -5.39 0.49 -16.61
CA THR A 108 -6.03 1.00 -17.83
C THR A 108 -6.97 0.02 -18.51
N ASP A 109 -6.94 -1.26 -18.13
CA ASP A 109 -7.92 -2.25 -18.60
C ASP A 109 -9.32 -1.88 -18.08
N PRO A 110 -10.34 -1.75 -18.96
CA PRO A 110 -11.66 -1.29 -18.53
C PRO A 110 -12.33 -2.17 -17.47
N ALA A 111 -12.12 -3.50 -17.51
CA ALA A 111 -12.72 -4.42 -16.54
C ALA A 111 -12.06 -4.26 -15.17
N ASP A 112 -10.72 -4.13 -15.16
CA ASP A 112 -9.98 -3.90 -13.91
C ASP A 112 -10.22 -2.50 -13.34
N VAL A 113 -10.37 -1.46 -14.19
CA VAL A 113 -10.76 -0.12 -13.75
C VAL A 113 -12.17 -0.13 -13.13
N ALA A 114 -13.14 -0.80 -13.78
CA ALA A 114 -14.50 -0.90 -13.26
C ALA A 114 -14.52 -1.63 -11.90
N TRP A 115 -13.79 -2.75 -11.80
CA TRP A 115 -13.62 -3.45 -10.54
C TRP A 115 -12.95 -2.57 -9.47
N LEU A 116 -11.85 -1.90 -9.81
CA LEU A 116 -11.11 -1.03 -8.91
C LEU A 116 -12.01 0.08 -8.34
N ARG A 117 -12.82 0.73 -9.18
CA ARG A 117 -13.79 1.74 -8.75
C ARG A 117 -14.81 1.21 -7.75
N SER A 118 -15.23 -0.06 -7.87
CA SER A 118 -16.14 -0.68 -6.91
C SER A 118 -15.51 -0.95 -5.54
N MET A 119 -14.17 -0.95 -5.48
CA MET A 119 -13.40 -1.24 -4.26
C MET A 119 -12.86 0.00 -3.57
N LEU A 120 -12.75 1.13 -4.29
CA LEU A 120 -12.22 2.37 -3.74
C LEU A 120 -13.21 3.00 -2.77
N SER A 121 -12.69 3.44 -1.62
CA SER A 121 -13.43 4.15 -0.59
C SER A 121 -12.66 5.39 -0.15
N ASP A 122 -13.33 6.25 0.59
CA ASP A 122 -12.69 7.40 1.23
C ASP A 122 -11.56 6.95 2.17
N HIS A 123 -10.48 7.73 2.22
CA HIS A 123 -9.36 7.54 3.13
C HIS A 123 -9.41 8.58 4.26
N PRO A 124 -9.33 8.19 5.54
CA PRO A 124 -9.36 9.14 6.65
C PRO A 124 -8.06 9.94 6.71
N VAL A 125 -8.14 11.27 6.64
CA VAL A 125 -6.98 12.16 6.57
C VAL A 125 -6.06 12.04 7.79
N ARG A 126 -6.59 11.61 8.93
CA ARG A 126 -5.83 11.39 10.16
C ARG A 126 -4.66 10.40 9.95
N CYS A 127 -4.84 9.40 9.07
CA CYS A 127 -3.78 8.47 8.67
C CYS A 127 -2.55 9.20 8.06
N LEU A 128 -2.75 10.35 7.42
CA LEU A 128 -1.69 11.14 6.78
C LEU A 128 -1.08 12.20 7.69
N GLN A 129 -1.81 12.61 8.74
CA GLN A 129 -1.41 13.66 9.67
C GLN A 129 -0.74 13.13 10.93
N GLN A 130 -1.10 11.90 11.33
CA GLN A 130 -0.58 11.31 12.54
C GLN A 130 0.92 10.95 12.38
N PRO A 131 1.79 11.31 13.34
CA PRO A 131 3.19 10.93 13.27
C PRO A 131 3.37 9.43 13.47
N VAL A 132 4.22 8.81 12.65
CA VAL A 132 4.68 7.44 12.86
C VAL A 132 5.78 7.45 13.92
N ARG A 133 5.62 6.63 14.95
CA ARG A 133 6.62 6.44 16.02
C ARG A 133 7.30 5.09 15.84
N LEU A 134 8.62 5.10 15.70
CA LEU A 134 9.46 3.90 15.54
C LEU A 134 10.44 3.84 16.70
N ASP A 135 9.90 3.71 17.91
CA ASP A 135 10.66 3.87 19.16
C ASP A 135 11.46 2.62 19.54
N ASN A 136 11.15 1.47 18.93
CA ASN A 136 11.92 0.24 19.12
C ASN A 136 13.12 0.21 18.16
N PRO A 137 14.38 0.28 18.66
CA PRO A 137 15.56 0.27 17.82
C PRO A 137 15.74 -1.01 17.01
N ASP A 138 15.10 -2.13 17.40
CA ASP A 138 15.13 -3.38 16.64
C ASP A 138 14.52 -3.25 15.25
N VAL A 139 13.68 -2.23 15.01
CA VAL A 139 13.18 -1.89 13.67
C VAL A 139 14.32 -1.64 12.67
N HIS A 140 15.49 -1.21 13.13
CA HIS A 140 16.63 -0.98 12.27
C HIS A 140 17.28 -2.28 11.79
N LYS A 141 17.13 -3.38 12.54
CA LYS A 141 17.69 -4.70 12.22
C LYS A 141 16.94 -5.41 11.08
N ILE A 142 15.64 -5.09 10.92
CA ILE A 142 14.77 -5.71 9.92
C ILE A 142 15.28 -5.38 8.49
N PRO A 143 15.63 -6.39 7.67
CA PRO A 143 15.98 -6.19 6.27
C PRO A 143 14.80 -5.60 5.48
N ARG A 144 15.10 -4.71 4.54
CA ARG A 144 14.09 -4.05 3.69
C ARG A 144 14.44 -4.27 2.22
N THR A 145 13.41 -4.56 1.44
CA THR A 145 13.46 -4.57 -0.02
C THR A 145 12.36 -3.66 -0.56
N GLN A 146 12.71 -2.79 -1.51
CA GLN A 146 11.78 -1.91 -2.19
C GLN A 146 11.50 -2.43 -3.60
N ILE A 147 10.22 -2.59 -3.94
CA ILE A 147 9.79 -2.89 -5.31
C ILE A 147 9.21 -1.61 -5.91
N HIS A 148 9.84 -1.11 -6.97
CA HIS A 148 9.53 0.15 -7.61
C HIS A 148 8.75 -0.05 -8.90
N CYS A 149 7.56 0.52 -8.96
CA CYS A 149 6.82 0.71 -10.21
C CYS A 149 7.47 1.88 -10.97
N THR A 150 7.89 1.68 -12.22
CA THR A 150 8.67 2.66 -13.00
C THR A 150 7.86 3.46 -14.00
N VAL A 151 6.58 3.14 -14.20
CA VAL A 151 5.69 3.90 -15.09
C VAL A 151 4.84 4.85 -14.24
N GLY A 152 4.91 6.14 -14.52
CA GLY A 152 4.14 7.15 -13.81
C GLY A 152 4.12 8.49 -14.54
N PRO A 153 3.20 9.39 -14.17
CA PRO A 153 3.12 10.72 -14.75
C PRO A 153 4.35 11.57 -14.41
N ASP A 154 4.69 12.48 -15.32
CA ASP A 154 5.74 13.48 -15.11
C ASP A 154 5.44 14.34 -13.86
N GLY A 155 6.50 14.76 -13.16
CA GLY A 155 6.38 15.57 -11.94
C GLY A 155 6.12 14.76 -10.66
N PHE A 156 5.93 13.45 -10.75
CA PHE A 156 5.92 12.55 -9.59
C PHE A 156 7.32 11.99 -9.35
N GLU A 157 8.14 12.76 -8.64
CA GLU A 157 9.46 12.29 -8.24
C GLU A 157 9.37 11.28 -7.10
N ARG A 158 9.96 10.11 -7.32
CA ARG A 158 10.10 9.08 -6.28
C ARG A 158 11.17 9.52 -5.30
N ARG A 159 10.92 9.29 -4.00
CA ARG A 159 11.94 9.48 -2.97
C ARG A 159 13.11 8.54 -3.25
N PRO A 160 14.36 9.03 -3.29
CA PRO A 160 15.53 8.17 -3.43
C PRO A 160 15.63 7.18 -2.26
N VAL A 161 15.96 5.92 -2.58
CA VAL A 161 16.31 4.92 -1.57
C VAL A 161 17.77 5.15 -1.19
N PRO A 162 18.10 5.36 0.11
CA PRO A 162 19.49 5.45 0.55
C PRO A 162 20.28 4.21 0.12
N ALA A 163 21.55 4.37 -0.30
CA ALA A 163 22.36 3.23 -0.77
C ALA A 163 22.60 2.15 0.30
N VAL A 164 22.49 2.52 1.58
CA VAL A 164 22.71 1.65 2.74
C VAL A 164 21.48 1.66 3.62
N GLN A 165 21.07 0.48 4.07
CA GLN A 165 19.96 0.27 4.97
C GLN A 165 20.34 0.62 6.42
N PRO A 166 19.37 0.85 7.32
CA PRO A 166 19.65 1.10 8.73
C PRO A 166 20.46 0.00 9.45
N ASN A 167 20.43 -1.26 8.97
CA ASN A 167 21.25 -2.35 9.50
C ASN A 167 22.66 -2.42 8.90
N GLY A 168 23.05 -1.47 8.05
CA GLY A 168 24.37 -1.42 7.40
C GLY A 168 24.49 -2.24 6.11
N SER A 169 23.47 -3.02 5.73
CA SER A 169 23.49 -3.76 4.46
C SER A 169 23.20 -2.86 3.25
N PRO A 170 23.59 -3.24 2.03
CA PRO A 170 23.21 -2.51 0.82
C PRO A 170 21.70 -2.46 0.64
N ALA A 171 21.19 -1.35 0.08
CA ALA A 171 19.78 -1.27 -0.29
C ALA A 171 19.41 -2.32 -1.35
N GLN A 172 18.23 -2.91 -1.19
CA GLN A 172 17.69 -3.87 -2.13
C GLN A 172 16.51 -3.21 -2.86
N VAL A 173 16.72 -2.86 -4.12
CA VAL A 173 15.70 -2.23 -4.96
C VAL A 173 15.48 -3.09 -6.20
N TRP A 174 14.23 -3.51 -6.41
CA TRP A 174 13.77 -4.19 -7.61
C TRP A 174 12.77 -3.31 -8.34
N GLU A 175 12.63 -3.49 -9.64
CA GLU A 175 11.75 -2.66 -10.46
C GLU A 175 10.73 -3.50 -11.22
N LEU A 176 9.52 -2.96 -11.40
CA LEU A 176 8.48 -3.47 -12.28
C LEU A 176 8.10 -2.37 -13.26
N ALA A 177 8.07 -2.71 -14.55
CA ALA A 177 7.72 -1.81 -15.64
C ALA A 177 6.21 -1.56 -15.75
N THR A 178 5.61 -1.10 -14.65
CA THR A 178 4.17 -0.86 -14.54
C THR A 178 3.87 0.34 -13.65
N GLY A 179 2.59 0.71 -13.59
CA GLY A 179 2.09 1.79 -12.76
C GLY A 179 1.88 1.38 -11.30
N HIS A 180 1.29 2.28 -10.51
CA HIS A 180 1.23 2.18 -9.06
C HIS A 180 0.64 0.86 -8.52
N ASP A 181 -0.39 0.33 -9.17
CA ASP A 181 -1.08 -0.90 -8.77
C ASP A 181 -0.56 -2.17 -9.47
N CYS A 182 0.74 -2.43 -9.31
CA CYS A 182 1.42 -3.62 -9.85
C CYS A 182 0.77 -4.96 -9.47
N MET A 183 0.06 -5.03 -8.34
CA MET A 183 -0.68 -6.25 -7.95
C MET A 183 -1.87 -6.58 -8.86
N ILE A 184 -2.31 -5.62 -9.68
CA ILE A 184 -3.35 -5.80 -10.69
C ILE A 184 -2.71 -6.01 -12.06
N THR A 185 -1.74 -5.17 -12.41
CA THR A 185 -1.20 -5.09 -13.77
C THR A 185 -0.07 -6.07 -14.05
N MET A 186 0.69 -6.48 -13.03
CA MET A 186 1.79 -7.46 -13.11
C MET A 186 1.77 -8.43 -11.91
N PRO A 187 0.67 -9.14 -11.66
CA PRO A 187 0.51 -9.97 -10.46
C PRO A 187 1.49 -11.15 -10.42
N ALA A 188 1.84 -11.74 -11.57
CA ALA A 188 2.74 -12.88 -11.63
C ALA A 188 4.19 -12.47 -11.32
N GLU A 189 4.66 -11.40 -11.96
CA GLU A 189 6.00 -10.85 -11.76
C GLU A 189 6.18 -10.29 -10.36
N LEU A 190 5.14 -9.65 -9.80
CA LEU A 190 5.15 -9.24 -8.40
C LEU A 190 5.27 -10.46 -7.46
N ALA A 191 4.50 -11.53 -7.70
CA ALA A 191 4.57 -12.73 -6.88
C ALA A 191 5.97 -13.40 -6.96
N GLU A 192 6.57 -13.47 -8.14
CA GLU A 192 7.93 -13.99 -8.33
C GLU A 192 8.98 -13.18 -7.55
N LEU A 193 8.83 -11.86 -7.49
CA LEU A 193 9.70 -11.02 -6.66
C LEU A 193 9.48 -11.31 -5.17
N LEU A 194 8.23 -11.33 -4.70
CA LEU A 194 7.94 -11.58 -3.29
C LEU A 194 8.45 -12.94 -2.80
N LEU A 195 8.37 -13.98 -3.64
CA LEU A 195 8.90 -15.32 -3.32
C LEU A 195 10.44 -15.37 -3.20
N LYS A 196 11.17 -14.36 -3.67
CA LYS A 196 12.63 -14.29 -3.46
C LYS A 196 13.01 -13.82 -2.05
N LEU A 197 12.04 -13.33 -1.27
CA LEU A 197 12.27 -12.77 0.06
C LEU A 197 12.16 -13.80 1.20
N GLY A 198 11.68 -15.01 0.90
CA GLY A 198 11.51 -16.12 1.84
C GLY A 198 10.92 -17.34 1.16
#